data_AF-A0A9E1KR27-F1
#
_entry.id   AF-A0A9E1KR27-F1
#
_cell.length_a   1.000
_cell.length_b   1.000
_cell.length_c   1.000
_cell.angle_alpha   90.00
_cell.angle_beta   90.00
_cell.angle_gamma   90.00
#
_symmetry.space_group_name_H-M   'P 1'
#
loop_
_entity.id
_entity.type
_entity.pdbx_description
1 polymer ?
#
loop_
_entity_poly.entity_id
_entity_poly.type
_entity_poly.pdbx_seq_one_letter_code
_entity_poly.pdbx_strand_id
1 'polypeptide(L)'
;MTDVRDLPTYCYNCVAGPDLMKVRVIDGVATEVKPNCDAEGIHPANGKVCVKAYGLIQKAYSPNRIRTPMKRTNPKKGRDEDPGFVPISWDEALSEITAKLTAVREQGLTNTAGMPRMAVSFGHGGIPSSYMGTLPAFLAAWGGPIDFSFGSGQGVGCTHSEHLYGEYWHRAFTVCADTVNSNYIVSFGANLDASGGPCATWRHAEARSRGAKRGQGEPHLSVTGGASAEWVPIKPKTDMAFMFGMINVLLFEHGRGELDIPFLRDRTASPYLIGPQGYYLRDPQSGKPLVWDMRRATAVPHDTPDIEPALDGAFQIASAQERGADDEYHDYRDVEAKTAFSMMVDAMADYTPEWAQTVCD
;
A
#
# COMPACT_ATOMS: atom_id res chain seq x y z
N MET A 1 6.22 36.52 37.50
CA MET A 1 5.41 36.48 36.27
C MET A 1 5.39 35.04 35.80
N THR A 2 4.22 34.49 35.50
CA THR A 2 4.09 33.17 34.87
C THR A 2 4.61 33.27 33.44
N ASP A 3 5.58 32.43 33.07
CA ASP A 3 6.10 32.34 31.70
C ASP A 3 5.21 31.38 30.90
N VAL A 4 4.47 31.91 29.93
CA VAL A 4 3.55 31.14 29.09
C VAL A 4 4.00 31.23 27.64
N ARG A 5 4.24 30.07 27.02
CA ARG A 5 4.69 29.97 25.62
C ARG A 5 3.90 28.90 24.88
N ASP A 6 3.48 29.20 23.66
CA ASP A 6 2.93 28.20 22.74
C ASP A 6 4.03 27.83 21.72
N LEU A 7 4.61 26.64 21.87
CA LEU A 7 5.75 26.20 21.07
C LEU A 7 5.29 25.33 19.88
N PRO A 8 5.68 25.66 18.63
CA PRO A 8 5.36 24.83 17.49
C PRO A 8 6.16 23.52 17.55
N THR A 9 5.47 22.43 17.24
CA THR A 9 6.03 21.08 17.16
C THR A 9 5.12 20.21 16.28
N TYR A 10 5.33 18.91 16.25
CA TYR A 10 4.53 17.98 15.46
C TYR A 10 4.36 16.64 16.17
N CYS A 11 3.28 15.93 15.85
CA CYS A 11 3.02 14.57 16.35
C CYS A 11 3.27 13.54 15.24
N TYR A 12 4.05 12.50 15.57
CA TYR A 12 4.31 11.31 14.75
C TYR A 12 3.88 10.01 15.45
N ASN A 13 2.84 10.07 16.28
CA ASN A 13 2.35 8.86 16.95
C ASN A 13 1.65 7.88 15.99
N CYS A 14 1.47 8.24 14.72
CA CYS A 14 0.98 7.36 13.66
C CYS A 14 1.60 7.68 12.30
N VAL A 15 1.39 6.79 11.33
CA VAL A 15 1.94 6.90 9.96
C VAL A 15 1.28 7.99 9.11
N ALA A 16 0.09 8.46 9.47
CA ALA A 16 -0.64 9.49 8.73
C ALA A 16 -0.17 10.93 9.05
N GLY A 17 0.79 11.09 9.97
CA GLY A 17 1.38 12.37 10.34
C GLY A 17 2.48 12.84 9.37
N PRO A 18 3.14 13.98 9.65
CA PRO A 18 3.05 14.73 10.89
C PRO A 18 1.74 15.51 11.05
N ASP A 19 1.16 15.44 12.25
CA ASP A 19 0.18 16.44 12.66
C ASP A 19 0.95 17.67 13.18
N LEU A 20 0.90 18.80 12.47
CA LEU A 20 1.52 20.05 12.92
C LEU A 20 0.72 20.65 14.07
N MET A 21 1.36 20.88 15.22
CA MET A 21 0.69 21.24 16.47
C MET A 21 1.46 22.30 17.26
N LYS A 22 0.80 22.94 18.23
CA LYS A 22 1.46 23.77 19.25
C LYS A 22 1.30 23.10 20.61
N VAL A 23 2.33 23.19 21.45
CA VAL A 23 2.27 22.76 22.85
C VAL A 23 2.38 23.99 23.74
N ARG A 24 1.39 24.20 24.60
CA ARG A 24 1.44 25.24 25.62
C ARG A 24 2.33 24.80 26.76
N VAL A 25 3.31 25.65 27.09
CA VAL A 25 4.23 25.48 28.20
C VAL A 25 4.01 26.62 29.18
N ILE A 26 3.77 26.27 30.45
CA ILE A 26 3.59 27.21 31.56
C ILE A 26 4.68 26.91 32.58
N ASP A 27 5.55 27.88 32.84
CA ASP A 27 6.67 27.77 33.79
C ASP A 27 7.53 26.50 33.55
N GLY A 28 7.80 26.20 32.27
CA GLY A 28 8.60 25.05 31.86
C GLY A 28 7.85 23.70 31.80
N VAL A 29 6.56 23.67 32.14
CA VAL A 29 5.73 22.46 32.11
C VAL A 29 4.79 22.46 30.91
N ALA A 30 4.80 21.41 30.10
CA ALA A 30 3.84 21.23 29.01
C ALA A 30 2.45 20.94 29.59
N THR A 31 1.44 21.69 29.17
CA THR A 31 0.10 21.64 29.78
C THR A 31 -1.01 21.31 28.79
N GLU A 32 -0.85 21.67 27.52
CA GLU A 32 -1.91 21.55 26.53
C GLU A 32 -1.34 21.36 25.12
N VAL A 33 -2.04 20.57 24.28
CA VAL A 33 -1.79 20.46 22.84
C VAL A 33 -2.88 21.23 22.09
N LYS A 34 -2.48 21.99 21.07
CA LYS A 34 -3.38 22.78 20.22
C LYS A 34 -3.09 22.53 18.74
N PRO A 35 -4.09 22.70 17.86
CA PRO A 35 -3.84 22.88 16.44
C PRO A 35 -2.81 24.00 16.18
N ASN A 36 -2.00 23.84 15.15
CA ASN A 36 -1.11 24.90 14.68
C ASN A 36 -1.70 25.60 13.45
N CYS A 37 -2.60 26.56 13.66
CA CYS A 37 -3.26 27.29 12.57
C CYS A 37 -2.29 28.09 11.68
N ASP A 38 -1.04 28.33 12.09
CA ASP A 38 -0.02 28.95 11.25
C ASP A 38 0.30 28.08 10.01
N ALA A 39 -0.10 26.81 10.01
CA ALA A 39 0.04 25.89 8.89
C ALA A 39 -1.16 25.88 7.93
N GLU A 40 -2.13 26.77 8.11
CA GLU A 40 -3.24 26.95 7.17
C GLU A 40 -2.73 27.33 5.77
N GLY A 41 -3.24 26.66 4.73
CA GLY A 41 -2.79 26.83 3.35
C GLY A 41 -1.40 26.25 3.04
N ILE A 42 -0.67 25.76 4.05
CA ILE A 42 0.66 25.15 3.89
C ILE A 42 0.57 23.62 4.00
N HIS A 43 -0.16 23.12 4.98
CA HIS A 43 -0.31 21.69 5.25
C HIS A 43 -1.72 21.21 4.88
N PRO A 44 -1.92 20.01 4.28
CA PRO A 44 -3.26 19.55 3.86
C PRO A 44 -4.31 19.46 4.96
N ALA A 45 -3.88 19.30 6.22
CA ALA A 45 -4.79 19.34 7.38
C ALA A 45 -5.04 20.77 7.94
N ASN A 46 -4.44 21.81 7.37
CA ASN A 46 -4.50 23.20 7.85
C ASN A 46 -4.20 23.33 9.35
N GLY A 47 -3.14 22.66 9.81
CA GLY A 47 -2.73 22.71 11.23
C GLY A 47 -3.57 21.91 12.20
N LYS A 48 -4.58 21.17 11.74
CA LYS A 48 -5.42 20.32 12.59
C LYS A 48 -4.67 19.06 13.00
N VAL A 49 -5.03 18.53 14.17
CA VAL A 49 -4.45 17.32 14.77
C VAL A 49 -5.54 16.29 15.02
N CYS A 50 -5.18 15.00 15.06
CA CYS A 50 -6.13 13.95 15.41
C CYS A 50 -6.45 13.93 16.91
N VAL A 51 -7.54 13.25 17.29
CA VAL A 51 -7.96 13.12 18.70
C VAL A 51 -6.85 12.57 19.61
N LYS A 52 -5.98 11.71 19.08
CA LYS A 52 -4.87 11.09 19.82
C LYS A 52 -3.80 12.11 20.21
N ALA A 53 -3.58 13.17 19.42
CA ALA A 53 -2.58 14.19 19.70
C ALA A 53 -2.91 14.95 21.00
N TYR A 54 -4.19 15.21 21.27
CA TYR A 54 -4.61 15.87 22.51
C TYR A 54 -4.30 15.06 23.78
N GLY A 55 -4.14 13.74 23.66
CA GLY A 55 -3.75 12.85 24.75
C GLY A 55 -2.25 12.82 25.05
N LEU A 56 -1.41 13.56 24.30
CA LEU A 56 0.05 13.49 24.43
C LEU A 56 0.56 14.05 25.76
N ILE A 57 -0.11 15.05 26.33
CA ILE A 57 0.23 15.58 27.66
C ILE A 57 0.06 14.47 28.72
N GLN A 58 -1.08 13.78 28.70
CA GLN A 58 -1.36 12.66 29.60
C GLN A 58 -0.37 11.51 29.38
N LYS A 59 0.03 11.24 28.14
CA LYS A 59 1.08 10.25 27.84
C LYS A 59 2.44 10.66 28.43
N ALA A 60 2.82 11.93 28.31
CA ALA A 60 4.08 12.45 28.83
C ALA A 60 4.15 12.36 30.38
N TYR A 61 3.02 12.58 31.06
CA TYR A 61 2.93 12.54 32.52
C TYR A 61 2.31 11.25 33.08
N SER A 62 2.12 10.23 32.25
CA SER A 62 1.52 8.97 32.68
C SER A 62 2.31 8.36 33.84
N PRO A 63 1.64 7.87 34.90
CA PRO A 63 2.30 7.16 35.99
C PRO A 63 2.99 5.88 35.50
N ASN A 64 2.53 5.31 34.38
CA ASN A 64 3.07 4.11 33.76
C ASN A 64 4.23 4.41 32.78
N ARG A 65 4.68 5.66 32.68
CA ARG A 65 5.80 6.03 31.79
C ARG A 65 7.09 5.39 32.28
N ILE A 66 7.73 4.59 31.43
CA ILE A 66 9.06 4.04 31.68
C ILE A 66 10.08 5.19 31.61
N ARG A 67 10.82 5.42 32.69
CA ARG A 67 11.77 6.55 32.83
C ARG A 67 13.24 6.14 32.78
N THR A 68 13.53 4.86 32.96
CA THR A 68 14.88 4.29 33.01
C THR A 68 14.84 2.88 32.43
N PRO A 69 15.98 2.32 31.97
CA PRO A 69 16.05 0.92 31.58
C PRO A 69 15.57 -0.02 32.71
N MET A 70 14.86 -1.07 32.31
CA MET A 70 14.30 -2.06 33.23
C MET A 70 14.75 -3.46 32.82
N LYS A 71 15.15 -4.28 33.79
CA LYS A 71 15.57 -5.68 33.59
C LYS A 71 14.53 -6.62 34.16
N ARG A 72 14.12 -7.58 33.34
CA ARG A 72 13.23 -8.68 33.76
C ARG A 72 14.01 -9.64 34.67
N THR A 73 13.48 -9.95 35.85
CA THR A 73 14.11 -10.91 36.77
C THR A 73 13.46 -12.28 36.77
N ASN A 74 12.17 -12.40 36.42
CA ASN A 74 11.50 -13.69 36.35
C ASN A 74 11.82 -14.42 35.03
N PRO A 75 12.47 -15.60 35.03
CA PRO A 75 12.76 -16.33 33.80
C PRO A 75 11.51 -16.91 33.11
N LYS A 76 10.41 -17.15 33.84
CA LYS A 76 9.19 -17.78 33.32
C LYS A 76 8.32 -16.77 32.57
N LYS A 77 8.21 -16.90 31.25
CA LYS A 77 7.46 -15.97 30.37
C LYS A 77 6.01 -16.44 30.20
N GLY A 78 5.07 -15.50 30.18
CA GLY A 78 3.66 -15.79 29.94
C GLY A 78 2.80 -14.55 30.15
N ARG A 79 1.54 -14.60 29.69
CA ARG A 79 0.54 -13.53 29.91
C ARG A 79 0.17 -13.40 31.39
N ASP A 80 0.19 -14.52 32.10
CA ASP A 80 -0.21 -14.62 33.51
C ASP A 80 1.00 -14.67 34.47
N GLU A 81 2.20 -14.37 33.96
CA GLU A 81 3.44 -14.38 34.73
C GLU A 81 3.92 -12.95 34.99
N ASP A 82 4.14 -12.59 36.25
CA ASP A 82 4.77 -11.32 36.60
C ASP A 82 6.23 -11.30 36.10
N PRO A 83 6.61 -10.39 35.18
CA PRO A 83 7.98 -10.31 34.70
C PRO A 83 9.02 -9.93 35.79
N GLY A 84 8.60 -9.32 36.90
CA GLY A 84 9.50 -8.88 37.97
C GLY A 84 10.54 -7.87 37.47
N PHE A 85 10.09 -6.80 36.80
CA PHE A 85 11.02 -5.79 36.26
C PHE A 85 11.66 -4.96 37.38
N VAL A 86 12.99 -4.81 37.34
CA VAL A 86 13.74 -3.92 38.24
C VAL A 86 14.49 -2.85 37.44
N PRO A 87 14.61 -1.61 37.94
CA PRO A 87 15.42 -0.58 37.30
C PRO A 87 16.90 -0.99 37.25
N ILE A 88 17.55 -0.71 36.12
CA ILE A 88 19.00 -0.85 35.95
C ILE A 88 19.59 0.40 35.31
N SER A 89 20.91 0.55 35.36
CA SER A 89 21.61 1.65 34.70
C SER A 89 21.62 1.49 33.17
N TRP A 90 21.84 2.59 32.45
CA TRP A 90 22.04 2.54 31.00
C TRP A 90 23.26 1.70 30.60
N ASP A 91 24.38 1.82 31.34
CA ASP A 91 25.60 1.06 31.05
C ASP A 91 25.39 -0.46 31.21
N GLU A 92 24.68 -0.87 32.27
CA GLU A 92 24.32 -2.28 32.46
C GLU A 92 23.40 -2.78 31.34
N ALA A 93 22.37 -2.00 30.98
CA ALA A 93 21.42 -2.38 29.94
C ALA A 93 22.10 -2.57 28.57
N LEU A 94 22.93 -1.60 28.18
CA LEU A 94 23.67 -1.64 26.92
C LEU A 94 24.73 -2.75 26.92
N SER A 95 25.42 -2.98 28.04
CA SER A 95 26.39 -4.08 28.16
C SER A 95 25.72 -5.44 28.01
N GLU A 96 24.57 -5.67 28.65
CA GLU A 96 23.84 -6.93 28.52
C GLU A 96 23.33 -7.19 27.11
N ILE A 97 22.76 -6.18 26.47
CA ILE A 97 22.27 -6.29 25.09
C ILE A 97 23.45 -6.58 24.16
N THR A 98 24.56 -5.86 24.32
CA THR A 98 25.77 -6.03 23.50
C THR A 98 26.35 -7.43 23.66
N ALA A 99 26.49 -7.93 24.90
CA ALA A 99 26.98 -9.28 25.15
C ALA A 99 26.13 -10.36 24.45
N LYS A 100 24.80 -10.22 24.48
CA LYS A 100 23.88 -11.13 23.78
C LYS A 100 24.02 -11.05 22.26
N LEU A 101 24.08 -9.84 21.70
CA LEU A 101 24.24 -9.64 20.27
C LEU A 101 25.58 -10.17 19.76
N THR A 102 26.67 -9.97 20.50
CA THR A 102 28.00 -10.53 20.18
C THR A 102 27.97 -12.05 20.19
N ALA A 103 27.39 -12.67 21.23
CA ALA A 103 27.27 -14.13 21.30
C ALA A 103 26.43 -14.71 20.14
N VAL A 104 25.38 -14.01 19.70
CA VAL A 104 24.62 -14.39 18.50
C VAL A 104 25.49 -14.29 17.24
N ARG A 105 26.28 -13.21 17.11
CA ARG A 105 27.17 -13.02 15.97
C ARG A 105 28.25 -14.08 15.88
N GLU A 106 28.81 -14.51 17.01
CA GLU A 106 29.81 -15.59 17.10
C GLU A 106 29.25 -16.95 16.62
N GLN A 107 27.94 -17.17 16.74
CA GLN A 107 27.25 -18.36 16.22
C GLN A 107 26.89 -18.27 14.73
N GLY A 108 27.23 -17.16 14.06
CA GLY A 108 26.83 -16.84 12.70
C GLY A 108 25.50 -16.07 12.63
N LEU A 109 25.34 -15.26 11.58
CA LEU A 109 24.21 -14.32 11.44
C LEU A 109 22.88 -15.01 11.05
N THR A 110 22.98 -16.23 10.51
CA THR A 110 21.84 -17.07 10.14
C THR A 110 21.85 -18.38 10.91
N ASN A 111 20.67 -19.01 11.02
CA ASN A 111 20.54 -20.35 11.55
C ASN A 111 20.80 -21.42 10.46
N THR A 112 20.68 -22.70 10.83
CA THR A 112 20.90 -23.83 9.92
C THR A 112 19.92 -23.90 8.75
N ALA A 113 18.77 -23.23 8.84
CA ALA A 113 17.80 -23.09 7.77
C ALA A 113 18.02 -21.82 6.92
N GLY A 114 19.13 -21.10 7.12
CA GLY A 114 19.42 -19.85 6.41
C GLY A 114 18.62 -18.63 6.90
N MET A 115 17.81 -18.77 7.95
CA MET A 115 16.98 -17.68 8.46
C MET A 115 17.79 -16.74 9.38
N PRO A 116 17.49 -15.42 9.39
CA PRO A 116 18.14 -14.47 10.30
C PRO A 116 18.03 -14.87 11.77
N ARG A 117 19.12 -14.71 12.54
CA ARG A 117 19.07 -14.88 14.01
C ARG A 117 18.64 -13.63 14.77
N MET A 118 18.60 -12.49 14.08
CA MET A 118 18.15 -11.21 14.64
C MET A 118 16.84 -10.80 13.97
N ALA A 119 15.83 -10.56 14.79
CA ALA A 119 14.57 -9.96 14.37
C ALA A 119 14.40 -8.58 15.00
N VAL A 120 13.82 -7.65 14.25
CA VAL A 120 13.57 -6.28 14.70
C VAL A 120 12.13 -5.91 14.43
N SER A 121 11.47 -5.42 15.48
CA SER A 121 10.10 -4.92 15.40
C SER A 121 10.04 -3.50 15.93
N PHE A 122 9.44 -2.60 15.16
CA PHE A 122 9.24 -1.20 15.55
C PHE A 122 7.83 -0.94 16.10
N GLY A 123 6.98 -1.99 16.17
CA GLY A 123 5.64 -1.93 16.77
C GLY A 123 4.65 -0.95 16.10
N HIS A 124 5.01 -0.36 14.95
CA HIS A 124 4.20 0.63 14.23
C HIS A 124 4.31 0.44 12.70
N GLY A 125 3.46 1.12 11.93
CA GLY A 125 3.43 1.10 10.46
C GLY A 125 4.62 1.75 9.74
N GLY A 126 5.78 1.82 10.40
CA GLY A 126 6.93 2.60 9.97
C GLY A 126 7.15 3.78 10.91
N ILE A 127 8.36 3.89 11.45
CA ILE A 127 8.87 5.10 12.08
C ILE A 127 9.76 5.75 11.01
N PRO A 128 9.54 7.02 10.62
CA PRO A 128 10.42 7.65 9.65
C PRO A 128 11.88 7.55 10.12
N SER A 129 12.79 7.24 9.20
CA SER A 129 14.20 6.97 9.51
C SER A 129 14.87 8.10 10.29
N SER A 130 14.43 9.35 10.08
CA SER A 130 14.86 10.54 10.82
C SER A 130 14.64 10.45 12.35
N TYR A 131 13.68 9.65 12.82
CA TYR A 131 13.41 9.47 14.26
C TYR A 131 14.09 8.23 14.84
N MET A 132 14.64 7.37 14.00
CA MET A 132 15.35 6.18 14.45
C MET A 132 16.78 6.53 14.94
N GLY A 133 17.22 7.78 14.78
CA GLY A 133 18.54 8.23 15.20
C GLY A 133 19.63 7.39 14.53
N THR A 134 20.52 6.81 15.34
CA THR A 134 21.59 5.93 14.86
C THR A 134 21.17 4.48 14.65
N LEU A 135 19.91 4.12 14.93
CA LEU A 135 19.43 2.75 14.81
C LEU A 135 19.56 2.19 13.38
N PRO A 136 19.23 2.91 12.28
CA PRO A 136 19.41 2.38 10.94
C PRO A 136 20.90 2.11 10.63
N ALA A 137 21.80 2.95 11.12
CA ALA A 137 23.24 2.74 10.98
C ALA A 137 23.70 1.50 11.76
N PHE A 138 23.17 1.26 12.95
CA PHE A 138 23.41 0.03 13.71
C PHE A 138 22.89 -1.21 12.96
N LEU A 139 21.67 -1.15 12.40
CA LEU A 139 21.08 -2.26 11.62
C LEU A 139 21.90 -2.55 10.36
N ALA A 140 22.40 -1.53 9.68
CA ALA A 140 23.32 -1.68 8.56
C ALA A 140 24.66 -2.28 9.00
N ALA A 141 25.21 -1.82 10.13
CA ALA A 141 26.47 -2.29 10.69
C ALA A 141 26.41 -3.73 11.23
N TRP A 142 25.22 -4.27 11.50
CA TRP A 142 25.02 -5.69 11.78
C TRP A 142 25.60 -6.56 10.66
N GLY A 143 25.55 -6.08 9.40
CA GLY A 143 26.26 -6.66 8.26
C GLY A 143 25.74 -8.02 7.80
N GLY A 144 24.57 -8.44 8.29
CA GLY A 144 23.90 -9.68 7.89
C GLY A 144 22.39 -9.50 7.79
N PRO A 145 21.68 -10.55 7.36
CA PRO A 145 20.24 -10.46 7.18
C PRO A 145 19.54 -10.27 8.54
N ILE A 146 18.46 -9.49 8.53
CA ILE A 146 17.62 -9.18 9.69
C ILE A 146 16.18 -9.51 9.32
N ASP A 147 15.47 -10.16 10.22
CA ASP A 147 14.04 -10.44 10.06
C ASP A 147 13.20 -9.23 10.50
N PHE A 148 12.48 -8.63 9.54
CA PHE A 148 11.54 -7.53 9.78
C PHE A 148 10.06 -7.98 9.76
N SER A 149 9.79 -9.27 9.59
CA SER A 149 8.43 -9.81 9.42
C SER A 149 7.57 -9.73 10.68
N PHE A 150 8.20 -9.68 11.87
CA PHE A 150 7.48 -9.69 13.14
C PHE A 150 7.00 -8.29 13.57
N GLY A 151 5.68 -8.10 13.65
CA GLY A 151 5.06 -6.95 14.33
C GLY A 151 5.33 -5.58 13.71
N SER A 152 5.81 -5.53 12.46
CA SER A 152 6.04 -4.28 11.72
C SER A 152 4.98 -4.11 10.64
N GLY A 153 4.35 -2.94 10.53
CA GLY A 153 3.47 -2.66 9.38
C GLY A 153 4.25 -2.60 8.06
N GLN A 154 5.58 -2.45 8.14
CA GLN A 154 6.55 -2.55 7.05
C GLN A 154 6.58 -3.92 6.38
N GLY A 155 6.05 -4.97 7.03
CA GLY A 155 5.94 -6.31 6.44
C GLY A 155 4.82 -6.41 5.39
N VAL A 156 3.79 -7.18 5.71
CA VAL A 156 2.78 -7.67 4.74
C VAL A 156 1.91 -6.54 4.15
N GLY A 157 1.55 -5.52 4.93
CA GLY A 157 0.76 -4.40 4.40
C GLY A 157 1.57 -3.54 3.42
N CYS A 158 2.52 -2.79 3.97
CA CYS A 158 3.31 -1.81 3.24
C CYS A 158 4.10 -2.42 2.06
N THR A 159 4.90 -3.46 2.30
CA THR A 159 5.88 -3.91 1.28
C THR A 159 5.34 -4.99 0.34
N HIS A 160 4.37 -5.82 0.78
CA HIS A 160 3.84 -6.91 -0.07
C HIS A 160 2.66 -6.48 -0.95
N SER A 161 1.97 -5.38 -0.60
CA SER A 161 0.82 -4.91 -1.37
C SER A 161 0.94 -3.44 -1.74
N GLU A 162 0.80 -2.53 -0.78
CA GLU A 162 0.63 -1.10 -1.04
C GLU A 162 1.79 -0.48 -1.86
N HIS A 163 3.04 -0.62 -1.40
CA HIS A 163 4.19 -0.03 -2.08
C HIS A 163 4.50 -0.72 -3.40
N LEU A 164 4.34 -2.05 -3.46
CA LEU A 164 4.62 -2.82 -4.67
C LEU A 164 3.69 -2.41 -5.82
N TYR A 165 2.37 -2.44 -5.57
CA TYR A 165 1.39 -2.05 -6.58
C TYR A 165 1.37 -0.54 -6.82
N GLY A 166 1.67 0.29 -5.81
CA GLY A 166 1.89 1.72 -5.96
C GLY A 166 3.01 2.05 -6.95
N GLU A 167 4.15 1.35 -6.85
CA GLU A 167 5.26 1.52 -7.79
C GLU A 167 4.91 1.01 -9.20
N TYR A 168 4.24 -0.14 -9.31
CA TYR A 168 3.85 -0.69 -10.62
C TYR A 168 2.84 0.19 -11.37
N TRP A 169 1.83 0.71 -10.68
CA TRP A 169 0.71 1.41 -11.33
C TRP A 169 0.88 2.93 -11.34
N HIS A 170 1.51 3.48 -10.32
CA HIS A 170 1.58 4.93 -10.11
C HIS A 170 3.01 5.48 -10.06
N ARG A 171 4.04 4.61 -10.13
CA ARG A 171 5.46 4.99 -9.94
C ARG A 171 5.67 5.79 -8.64
N ALA A 172 4.95 5.38 -7.60
CA ALA A 172 4.91 6.08 -6.33
C ALA A 172 4.95 5.08 -5.17
N PHE A 173 5.85 5.37 -4.22
CA PHE A 173 5.98 4.57 -3.01
C PHE A 173 4.69 4.57 -2.18
N THR A 174 4.00 5.70 -2.10
CA THR A 174 2.72 5.82 -1.37
C THR A 174 1.68 6.45 -2.26
N VAL A 175 0.48 5.88 -2.26
CA VAL A 175 -0.64 6.32 -3.10
C VAL A 175 -1.81 6.77 -2.24
N CYS A 176 -2.52 7.80 -2.67
CA CYS A 176 -3.75 8.24 -2.04
C CYS A 176 -4.75 8.67 -3.11
N ALA A 177 -6.05 8.58 -2.79
CA ALA A 177 -7.08 9.07 -3.70
C ALA A 177 -6.94 10.58 -3.86
N ASP A 178 -6.94 11.06 -5.11
CA ASP A 178 -6.92 12.49 -5.42
C ASP A 178 -8.30 13.13 -5.23
N THR A 179 -8.76 13.09 -3.99
CA THR A 179 -10.05 13.62 -3.54
C THR A 179 -10.22 15.12 -3.80
N VAL A 180 -9.18 15.84 -4.21
CA VAL A 180 -9.27 17.25 -4.61
C VAL A 180 -9.85 17.38 -6.01
N ASN A 181 -9.48 16.49 -6.93
CA ASN A 181 -9.88 16.54 -8.34
C ASN A 181 -10.92 15.49 -8.74
N SER A 182 -11.16 14.46 -7.91
CA SER A 182 -12.17 13.43 -8.18
C SER A 182 -13.59 13.90 -7.89
N ASN A 183 -14.52 13.50 -8.77
CA ASN A 183 -15.98 13.65 -8.59
C ASN A 183 -16.66 12.34 -8.16
N TYR A 184 -16.03 11.21 -8.41
CA TYR A 184 -16.50 9.89 -8.01
C TYR A 184 -15.33 9.04 -7.51
N ILE A 185 -15.52 8.33 -6.40
CA ILE A 185 -14.50 7.46 -5.80
C ILE A 185 -15.14 6.07 -5.61
N VAL A 186 -14.54 5.06 -6.22
CA VAL A 186 -14.84 3.65 -5.92
C VAL A 186 -13.82 3.18 -4.89
N SER A 187 -14.28 2.74 -3.73
CA SER A 187 -13.42 2.36 -2.60
C SER A 187 -13.76 0.97 -2.08
N PHE A 188 -12.73 0.15 -1.90
CA PHE A 188 -12.85 -1.21 -1.37
C PHE A 188 -11.98 -1.38 -0.13
N GLY A 189 -12.58 -1.78 0.98
CA GLY A 189 -11.86 -2.11 2.22
C GLY A 189 -11.02 -0.98 2.83
N ALA A 190 -11.28 0.29 2.49
CA ALA A 190 -10.50 1.43 2.97
C ALA A 190 -11.30 2.29 3.96
N ASN A 191 -10.89 2.33 5.23
CA ASN A 191 -11.55 3.11 6.28
C ASN A 191 -10.82 4.44 6.61
N LEU A 192 -10.58 5.24 5.58
CA LEU A 192 -9.72 6.44 5.66
C LEU A 192 -10.27 7.57 6.54
N ASP A 193 -11.58 7.66 6.73
CA ASP A 193 -12.18 8.65 7.64
C ASP A 193 -11.91 8.32 9.13
N ALA A 194 -11.44 7.10 9.43
CA ALA A 194 -10.97 6.70 10.76
C ALA A 194 -9.44 6.53 10.85
N SER A 195 -8.82 5.98 9.80
CA SER A 195 -7.40 5.60 9.80
C SER A 195 -6.47 6.57 9.08
N GLY A 196 -6.98 7.40 8.17
CA GLY A 196 -6.18 8.25 7.28
C GLY A 196 -5.67 9.57 7.90
N GLY A 197 -5.87 9.74 9.21
CA GLY A 197 -5.46 10.93 9.93
C GLY A 197 -6.22 12.21 9.52
N PRO A 198 -5.80 13.38 10.05
CA PRO A 198 -6.48 14.64 9.79
C PRO A 198 -6.47 15.03 8.30
N CYS A 199 -5.39 14.72 7.59
CA CYS A 199 -5.25 15.03 6.16
C CYS A 199 -6.33 14.34 5.31
N ALA A 200 -6.44 13.01 5.41
CA ALA A 200 -7.42 12.27 4.61
C ALA A 200 -8.85 12.63 5.02
N THR A 201 -9.13 12.64 6.33
CA THR A 201 -10.46 12.95 6.87
C THR A 201 -10.95 14.33 6.39
N TRP A 202 -10.07 15.35 6.42
CA TRP A 202 -10.42 16.69 5.98
C TRP A 202 -10.66 16.76 4.47
N ARG A 203 -9.74 16.21 3.66
CA ARG A 203 -9.88 16.21 2.19
C ARG A 203 -11.11 15.44 1.74
N HIS A 204 -11.43 14.32 2.39
CA HIS A 204 -12.64 13.54 2.12
C HIS A 204 -13.92 14.31 2.47
N ALA A 205 -13.92 15.05 3.59
CA ALA A 205 -15.04 15.91 3.96
C ALA A 205 -15.22 17.08 2.98
N GLU A 206 -14.14 17.70 2.52
CA GLU A 206 -14.17 18.75 1.48
C GLU A 206 -14.67 18.21 0.14
N ALA A 207 -14.20 17.03 -0.28
CA ALA A 207 -14.66 16.36 -1.50
C ALA A 207 -16.16 16.10 -1.46
N ARG A 208 -16.67 15.55 -0.35
CA ARG A 208 -18.10 15.33 -0.14
C ARG A 208 -18.89 16.64 -0.14
N SER A 209 -18.36 17.70 0.50
CA SER A 209 -19.00 19.02 0.52
C SER A 209 -19.05 19.67 -0.88
N ARG A 210 -18.07 19.38 -1.75
CA ARG A 210 -18.06 19.77 -3.17
C ARG A 210 -19.05 18.95 -4.02
N GLY A 211 -19.60 17.87 -3.48
CA GLY A 211 -20.55 16.98 -4.17
C GLY A 211 -19.92 15.73 -4.77
N ALA A 212 -18.63 15.44 -4.49
CA ALA A 212 -18.03 14.18 -4.91
C ALA A 212 -18.74 13.01 -4.22
N LYS A 213 -19.04 11.95 -4.98
CA LYS A 213 -19.67 10.74 -4.47
C LYS A 213 -18.64 9.66 -4.21
N ARG A 214 -18.88 8.82 -3.20
CA ARG A 214 -18.09 7.63 -2.92
C ARG A 214 -19.00 6.42 -2.83
N GLY A 215 -18.68 5.37 -3.57
CA GLY A 215 -19.22 4.02 -3.36
C GLY A 215 -18.22 3.20 -2.55
N GLN A 216 -18.66 2.64 -1.43
CA GLN A 216 -17.82 1.89 -0.50
C GLN A 216 -18.22 0.41 -0.47
N GLY A 217 -17.39 -0.45 -1.05
CA GLY A 217 -17.50 -1.91 -0.91
C GLY A 217 -16.74 -2.40 0.33
N GLU A 218 -17.44 -2.90 1.33
CA GLU A 218 -16.83 -3.48 2.53
C GLU A 218 -17.83 -4.28 3.38
N PRO A 219 -17.40 -5.30 4.16
CA PRO A 219 -18.33 -6.19 4.87
C PRO A 219 -19.13 -5.57 6.01
N HIS A 220 -18.63 -4.50 6.63
CA HIS A 220 -19.32 -3.81 7.72
C HIS A 220 -19.34 -2.32 7.43
N LEU A 221 -20.40 -1.63 7.84
CA LEU A 221 -20.51 -0.18 7.67
C LEU A 221 -19.47 0.52 8.56
N SER A 222 -18.32 0.87 7.97
CA SER A 222 -17.28 1.60 8.68
C SER A 222 -17.65 3.09 8.81
N VAL A 223 -16.83 3.87 9.51
CA VAL A 223 -16.96 5.34 9.54
C VAL A 223 -16.90 5.92 8.12
N THR A 224 -16.04 5.33 7.28
CA THR A 224 -15.92 5.72 5.88
C THR A 224 -17.16 5.30 5.09
N GLY A 225 -17.65 4.07 5.28
CA GLY A 225 -18.94 3.64 4.69
C GLY A 225 -20.09 4.58 5.07
N GLY A 226 -20.23 4.93 6.34
CA GLY A 226 -21.27 5.85 6.83
C GLY A 226 -21.18 7.28 6.31
N ALA A 227 -20.00 7.70 5.82
CA ALA A 227 -19.78 8.99 5.18
C ALA A 227 -19.79 8.94 3.64
N SER A 228 -20.08 7.76 3.06
CA SER A 228 -20.14 7.52 1.61
C SER A 228 -21.55 7.79 1.06
N ALA A 229 -21.65 7.94 -0.26
CA ALA A 229 -22.95 8.07 -0.93
C ALA A 229 -23.68 6.71 -0.97
N GLU A 230 -22.92 5.62 -1.06
CA GLU A 230 -23.43 4.26 -1.07
C GLU A 230 -22.47 3.33 -0.32
N TRP A 231 -23.02 2.40 0.44
CA TRP A 231 -22.30 1.31 1.07
C TRP A 231 -22.82 -0.03 0.53
N VAL A 232 -21.91 -0.86 0.04
CA VAL A 232 -22.20 -2.18 -0.54
C VAL A 232 -21.61 -3.27 0.38
N PRO A 233 -22.44 -4.05 1.09
CA PRO A 233 -22.01 -4.99 2.12
C PRO A 233 -21.54 -6.35 1.54
N ILE A 234 -20.39 -6.37 0.86
CA ILE A 234 -19.83 -7.62 0.32
C ILE A 234 -19.20 -8.50 1.41
N LYS A 235 -19.25 -9.83 1.26
CA LYS A 235 -18.57 -10.78 2.15
C LYS A 235 -17.05 -10.51 2.25
N PRO A 236 -16.41 -10.80 3.40
CA PRO A 236 -14.97 -10.67 3.52
C PRO A 236 -14.21 -11.49 2.48
N LYS A 237 -13.25 -10.86 1.79
CA LYS A 237 -12.38 -11.46 0.75
C LYS A 237 -13.08 -11.82 -0.57
N THR A 238 -14.24 -11.23 -0.86
CA THR A 238 -14.95 -11.43 -2.14
C THR A 238 -14.87 -10.21 -3.06
N ASP A 239 -14.02 -9.24 -2.73
CA ASP A 239 -13.81 -7.99 -3.48
C ASP A 239 -13.51 -8.25 -4.96
N MET A 240 -12.67 -9.25 -5.27
CA MET A 240 -12.35 -9.61 -6.66
C MET A 240 -13.55 -10.13 -7.44
N ALA A 241 -14.43 -10.93 -6.82
CA ALA A 241 -15.64 -11.41 -7.47
C ALA A 241 -16.58 -10.25 -7.81
N PHE A 242 -16.74 -9.30 -6.87
CA PHE A 242 -17.50 -8.08 -7.10
C PHE A 242 -16.90 -7.24 -8.24
N MET A 243 -15.58 -7.03 -8.24
CA MET A 243 -14.88 -6.28 -9.31
C MET A 243 -14.99 -6.97 -10.67
N PHE A 244 -14.94 -8.31 -10.75
CA PHE A 244 -15.18 -9.02 -12.02
C PHE A 244 -16.61 -8.82 -12.52
N GLY A 245 -17.60 -8.84 -11.61
CA GLY A 245 -18.98 -8.44 -11.92
C GLY A 245 -19.06 -7.03 -12.52
N MET A 246 -18.34 -6.07 -11.94
CA MET A 246 -18.28 -4.70 -12.50
C MET A 246 -17.65 -4.66 -13.89
N ILE A 247 -16.55 -5.40 -14.12
CA ILE A 247 -15.91 -5.46 -15.44
C ILE A 247 -16.88 -6.08 -16.46
N ASN A 248 -17.60 -7.14 -16.09
CA ASN A 248 -18.61 -7.75 -16.95
C ASN A 248 -19.69 -6.73 -17.35
N VAL A 249 -20.27 -5.99 -16.41
CA VAL A 249 -21.27 -4.94 -16.67
C VAL A 249 -20.73 -3.88 -17.64
N LEU A 250 -19.48 -3.43 -17.44
CA LEU A 250 -18.82 -2.46 -18.34
C LEU A 250 -18.64 -3.01 -19.76
N LEU A 251 -18.33 -4.29 -19.91
CA LEU A 251 -18.06 -4.90 -21.22
C LEU A 251 -19.32 -5.32 -21.98
N PHE A 252 -20.34 -5.83 -21.27
CA PHE A 252 -21.48 -6.55 -21.85
C PHE A 252 -22.83 -5.82 -21.70
N GLU A 253 -23.03 -5.02 -20.65
CA GLU A 253 -24.29 -4.28 -20.45
C GLU A 253 -24.23 -2.85 -20.98
N HIS A 254 -23.20 -2.07 -20.62
CA HIS A 254 -22.96 -0.73 -21.19
C HIS A 254 -22.39 -0.79 -22.60
N GLY A 255 -21.62 -1.85 -22.89
CA GLY A 255 -21.03 -2.09 -24.20
C GLY A 255 -19.66 -1.44 -24.38
N ARG A 256 -18.78 -2.16 -25.08
CA ARG A 256 -17.35 -1.83 -25.22
C ARG A 256 -17.06 -0.43 -25.78
N GLY A 257 -17.96 0.11 -26.61
CA GLY A 257 -17.78 1.43 -27.23
C GLY A 257 -17.84 2.62 -26.25
N GLU A 258 -18.37 2.41 -25.04
CA GLU A 258 -18.43 3.44 -23.99
C GLU A 258 -17.15 3.49 -23.13
N LEU A 259 -16.22 2.54 -23.33
CA LEU A 259 -14.95 2.51 -22.64
C LEU A 259 -13.98 3.56 -23.21
N ASP A 260 -12.93 3.87 -22.46
CA ASP A 260 -11.82 4.68 -22.96
C ASP A 260 -10.94 3.84 -23.91
N ILE A 261 -11.43 3.66 -25.14
CA ILE A 261 -10.78 2.87 -26.19
C ILE A 261 -9.37 3.40 -26.50
N PRO A 262 -9.12 4.73 -26.64
CA PRO A 262 -7.77 5.24 -26.80
C PRO A 262 -6.84 4.86 -25.65
N PHE A 263 -7.29 4.95 -24.39
CA PHE A 263 -6.47 4.52 -23.26
C PHE A 263 -6.16 3.03 -23.31
N LEU A 264 -7.17 2.18 -23.52
CA LEU A 264 -6.99 0.74 -23.61
C LEU A 264 -5.99 0.39 -24.74
N ARG A 265 -6.17 0.95 -25.93
CA ARG A 265 -5.30 0.69 -27.08
C ARG A 265 -3.88 1.23 -26.90
N ASP A 266 -3.73 2.45 -26.40
CA ASP A 266 -2.45 3.18 -26.48
C ASP A 266 -1.64 3.19 -25.18
N ARG A 267 -2.27 2.88 -24.04
CA ARG A 267 -1.66 3.00 -22.70
C ARG A 267 -1.61 1.71 -21.91
N THR A 268 -2.13 0.61 -22.46
CA THR A 268 -2.16 -0.69 -21.78
C THR A 268 -1.62 -1.81 -22.67
N ALA A 269 -1.51 -3.01 -22.12
CA ALA A 269 -1.17 -4.21 -22.88
C ALA A 269 -2.36 -4.82 -23.64
N SER A 270 -3.52 -4.17 -23.66
CA SER A 270 -4.74 -4.64 -24.33
C SER A 270 -4.55 -5.11 -25.78
N PRO A 271 -3.81 -4.40 -26.67
CA PRO A 271 -3.67 -4.82 -28.07
C PRO A 271 -2.61 -5.92 -28.29
N TYR A 272 -1.91 -6.37 -27.24
CA TYR A 272 -0.81 -7.32 -27.38
C TYR A 272 -1.34 -8.69 -27.78
N LEU A 273 -0.68 -9.36 -28.72
CA LEU A 273 -1.07 -10.67 -29.21
C LEU A 273 -0.62 -11.76 -28.23
N ILE A 274 -1.52 -12.65 -27.86
CA ILE A 274 -1.26 -13.76 -26.93
C ILE A 274 -1.12 -15.06 -27.71
N GLY A 275 -0.05 -15.80 -27.41
CA GLY A 275 0.26 -17.09 -28.01
C GLY A 275 -0.48 -18.26 -27.38
N PRO A 276 -0.37 -19.45 -27.97
CA PRO A 276 -1.07 -20.65 -27.50
C PRO A 276 -0.74 -21.04 -26.05
N GLN A 277 0.44 -20.66 -25.52
CA GLN A 277 0.82 -20.98 -24.13
C GLN A 277 0.39 -19.90 -23.12
N GLY A 278 -0.28 -18.84 -23.58
CA GLY A 278 -0.81 -17.78 -22.72
C GLY A 278 0.15 -16.63 -22.45
N TYR A 279 1.30 -16.58 -23.12
CA TYR A 279 2.27 -15.49 -23.05
C TYR A 279 2.21 -14.59 -24.28
N TYR A 280 2.88 -13.45 -24.24
CA TYR A 280 2.95 -12.57 -25.41
C TYR A 280 3.67 -13.24 -26.58
N LEU A 281 3.06 -13.19 -27.76
CA LEU A 281 3.79 -13.39 -29.01
C LEU A 281 4.77 -12.25 -29.21
N ARG A 282 5.99 -12.61 -29.63
CA ARG A 282 7.11 -11.70 -29.80
C ARG A 282 7.68 -11.83 -31.20
N ASP A 283 8.21 -10.72 -31.68
CA ASP A 283 8.98 -10.68 -32.91
C ASP A 283 10.27 -11.51 -32.75
N PRO A 284 10.53 -12.53 -33.60
CA PRO A 284 11.70 -13.40 -33.45
C PRO A 284 13.05 -12.69 -33.54
N GLN A 285 13.10 -11.51 -34.20
CA GLN A 285 14.35 -10.77 -34.38
C GLN A 285 14.66 -9.85 -33.19
N SER A 286 13.67 -9.08 -32.74
CA SER A 286 13.83 -8.07 -31.68
C SER A 286 13.44 -8.58 -30.29
N GLY A 287 12.71 -9.69 -30.19
CA GLY A 287 12.14 -10.21 -28.94
C GLY A 287 11.03 -9.34 -28.34
N LYS A 288 10.59 -8.30 -29.05
CA LYS A 288 9.57 -7.36 -28.57
C LYS A 288 8.17 -7.96 -28.74
N PRO A 289 7.23 -7.68 -27.82
CA PRO A 289 5.85 -8.09 -27.97
C PRO A 289 5.22 -7.54 -29.26
N LEU A 290 4.38 -8.36 -29.89
CA LEU A 290 3.67 -8.06 -31.12
C LEU A 290 2.27 -7.51 -30.85
N VAL A 291 1.84 -6.62 -31.74
CA VAL A 291 0.45 -6.15 -31.90
C VAL A 291 0.04 -6.35 -33.36
N TRP A 292 -1.27 -6.42 -33.63
CA TRP A 292 -1.76 -6.39 -35.01
C TRP A 292 -1.92 -4.96 -35.49
N ASP A 293 -1.22 -4.57 -36.55
CA ASP A 293 -1.36 -3.24 -37.15
C ASP A 293 -2.42 -3.24 -38.25
N MET A 294 -3.51 -2.52 -38.02
CA MET A 294 -4.63 -2.40 -38.94
C MET A 294 -4.24 -1.72 -40.26
N ARG A 295 -3.22 -0.84 -40.26
CA ARG A 295 -2.76 -0.15 -41.48
C ARG A 295 -1.99 -1.07 -42.41
N ARG A 296 -1.13 -1.91 -41.84
CA ARG A 296 -0.26 -2.83 -42.58
C ARG A 296 -0.87 -4.22 -42.75
N ALA A 297 -1.98 -4.50 -42.06
CA ALA A 297 -2.63 -5.81 -42.00
C ALA A 297 -1.64 -6.93 -41.66
N THR A 298 -0.78 -6.68 -40.66
CA THR A 298 0.24 -7.63 -40.21
C THR A 298 0.62 -7.40 -38.76
N ALA A 299 1.22 -8.41 -38.13
CA ALA A 299 1.79 -8.26 -36.79
C ALA A 299 3.12 -7.51 -36.85
N VAL A 300 3.29 -6.57 -35.94
CA VAL A 300 4.51 -5.76 -35.81
C VAL A 300 4.87 -5.57 -34.34
N PRO A 301 6.14 -5.27 -33.99
CA PRO A 301 6.51 -4.86 -32.65
C PRO A 301 5.65 -3.69 -32.15
N HIS A 302 5.25 -3.72 -30.89
CA HIS A 302 4.36 -2.73 -30.25
C HIS A 302 4.84 -1.27 -30.32
N ASP A 303 6.12 -1.02 -30.61
CA ASP A 303 6.73 0.31 -30.71
C ASP A 303 7.06 0.72 -32.15
N THR A 304 6.49 0.02 -33.13
CA THR A 304 6.65 0.35 -34.55
C THR A 304 6.09 1.76 -34.82
N PRO A 305 6.80 2.61 -35.59
CA PRO A 305 6.29 3.95 -35.93
C PRO A 305 4.98 3.91 -36.75
N ASP A 306 4.10 4.87 -36.45
CA ASP A 306 2.82 5.07 -37.14
C ASP A 306 1.89 3.83 -37.15
N ILE A 307 1.96 3.02 -36.10
CA ILE A 307 1.07 1.86 -35.91
C ILE A 307 -0.37 2.28 -35.62
N GLU A 308 -1.30 1.42 -36.03
CA GLU A 308 -2.69 1.45 -35.62
C GLU A 308 -3.07 0.09 -35.02
N PRO A 309 -2.84 -0.12 -33.71
CA PRO A 309 -3.07 -1.41 -33.09
C PRO A 309 -4.55 -1.78 -33.09
N ALA A 310 -4.87 -3.01 -33.48
CA ALA A 310 -6.17 -3.59 -33.24
C ALA A 310 -6.36 -3.80 -31.73
N LEU A 311 -7.45 -3.25 -31.16
CA LEU A 311 -7.78 -3.48 -29.76
C LEU A 311 -8.37 -4.87 -29.58
N ASP A 312 -9.23 -5.31 -30.49
CA ASP A 312 -9.88 -6.61 -30.46
C ASP A 312 -9.72 -7.38 -31.79
N GLY A 313 -9.87 -8.70 -31.72
CA GLY A 313 -9.78 -9.59 -32.86
C GLY A 313 -8.91 -10.83 -32.63
N ALA A 314 -9.02 -11.74 -33.59
CA ALA A 314 -8.15 -12.90 -33.78
C ALA A 314 -7.48 -12.77 -35.15
N PHE A 315 -6.18 -12.99 -35.20
CA PHE A 315 -5.35 -12.74 -36.38
C PHE A 315 -4.41 -13.89 -36.65
N GLN A 316 -4.09 -14.10 -37.93
CA GLN A 316 -3.12 -15.10 -38.38
C GLN A 316 -1.73 -14.46 -38.46
N ILE A 317 -0.78 -14.99 -37.69
CA ILE A 317 0.56 -14.43 -37.52
C ILE A 317 1.58 -15.32 -38.23
N ALA A 318 2.18 -14.80 -39.30
CA ALA A 318 3.08 -15.56 -40.18
C ALA A 318 4.29 -16.14 -39.43
N SER A 319 4.89 -15.36 -38.53
CA SER A 319 5.99 -15.82 -37.68
C SER A 319 6.03 -15.05 -36.37
N ALA A 320 6.17 -15.79 -35.28
CA ALA A 320 6.33 -15.24 -33.94
C ALA A 320 7.09 -16.23 -33.06
N GLN A 321 7.57 -15.75 -31.93
CA GLN A 321 8.12 -16.56 -30.86
C GLN A 321 7.37 -16.27 -29.57
N GLU A 322 7.10 -17.29 -28.78
CA GLU A 322 6.58 -17.14 -27.42
C GLU A 322 7.69 -17.46 -26.42
N ARG A 323 7.81 -16.62 -25.39
CA ARG A 323 8.74 -16.85 -24.26
C ARG A 323 7.92 -17.16 -23.02
N GLY A 324 7.96 -18.42 -22.60
CA GLY A 324 7.27 -18.94 -21.43
C GLY A 324 8.01 -18.69 -20.12
N ALA A 325 7.65 -19.44 -19.09
CA ALA A 325 8.37 -19.48 -17.83
C ALA A 325 9.81 -20.01 -18.03
N ASP A 326 10.73 -19.61 -17.14
CA ASP A 326 12.11 -20.10 -17.11
C ASP A 326 12.88 -20.00 -18.44
N ASP A 327 12.51 -19.02 -19.28
CA ASP A 327 13.11 -18.79 -20.60
C ASP A 327 12.93 -19.94 -21.59
N GLU A 328 11.81 -20.67 -21.50
CA GLU A 328 11.39 -21.60 -22.55
C GLU A 328 10.89 -20.81 -23.78
N TYR A 329 11.36 -21.21 -24.97
CA TYR A 329 11.01 -20.55 -26.23
C TYR A 329 10.26 -21.51 -27.16
N HIS A 330 9.17 -21.01 -27.74
CA HIS A 330 8.39 -21.72 -28.75
C HIS A 330 8.33 -20.87 -30.02
N ASP A 331 8.83 -21.41 -31.13
CA ASP A 331 8.76 -20.75 -32.42
C ASP A 331 7.50 -21.18 -33.17
N TYR A 332 6.79 -20.21 -33.72
CA TYR A 332 5.56 -20.41 -34.45
C TYR A 332 5.65 -19.94 -35.90
N ARG A 333 4.97 -20.66 -36.77
CA ARG A 333 4.66 -20.28 -38.15
C ARG A 333 3.16 -20.39 -38.37
N ASP A 334 2.57 -19.36 -38.98
CA ASP A 334 1.13 -19.28 -39.26
C ASP A 334 0.25 -19.62 -38.04
N VAL A 335 0.51 -18.92 -36.93
CA VAL A 335 -0.21 -19.12 -35.66
C VAL A 335 -1.38 -18.16 -35.52
N GLU A 336 -2.52 -18.67 -35.07
CA GLU A 336 -3.65 -17.83 -34.68
C GLU A 336 -3.40 -17.22 -33.30
N ALA A 337 -3.62 -15.91 -33.17
CA ALA A 337 -3.50 -15.20 -31.90
C ALA A 337 -4.64 -14.21 -31.70
N LYS A 338 -5.08 -14.08 -30.46
CA LYS A 338 -6.03 -13.05 -30.04
C LYS A 338 -5.29 -11.90 -29.36
N THR A 339 -5.84 -10.69 -29.47
CA THR A 339 -5.44 -9.57 -28.61
C THR A 339 -5.71 -9.92 -27.14
N ALA A 340 -4.88 -9.43 -26.22
CA ALA A 340 -5.07 -9.60 -24.78
C ALA A 340 -6.44 -9.09 -24.31
N PHE A 341 -6.94 -8.00 -24.90
CA PHE A 341 -8.27 -7.48 -24.62
C PHE A 341 -9.37 -8.46 -25.02
N SER A 342 -9.32 -9.05 -26.22
CA SER A 342 -10.30 -10.08 -26.63
C SER A 342 -10.29 -11.27 -25.67
N MET A 343 -9.11 -11.73 -25.24
CA MET A 343 -9.02 -12.79 -24.23
C MET A 343 -9.61 -12.39 -22.89
N MET A 344 -9.37 -11.15 -22.45
CA MET A 344 -9.96 -10.61 -21.23
C MET A 344 -11.48 -10.57 -21.35
N VAL A 345 -12.02 -10.11 -22.48
CA VAL A 345 -13.47 -10.09 -22.67
C VAL A 345 -14.06 -11.50 -22.66
N ASP A 346 -13.45 -12.46 -23.37
CA ASP A 346 -13.88 -13.85 -23.36
C ASP A 346 -13.87 -14.42 -21.93
N ALA A 347 -12.82 -14.14 -21.14
CA ALA A 347 -12.71 -14.56 -19.75
C ALA A 347 -13.75 -13.88 -18.85
N MET A 348 -14.18 -12.66 -19.16
CA MET A 348 -15.13 -11.91 -18.36
C MET A 348 -16.59 -12.33 -18.57
N ALA A 349 -16.90 -13.12 -19.60
CA ALA A 349 -18.27 -13.49 -19.97
C ALA A 349 -19.05 -14.18 -18.84
N ASP A 350 -18.40 -15.06 -18.09
CA ASP A 350 -19.04 -15.87 -17.04
C ASP A 350 -19.12 -15.16 -15.68
N TYR A 351 -18.43 -14.03 -15.51
CA TYR A 351 -18.43 -13.27 -14.26
C TYR A 351 -19.56 -12.25 -14.20
N THR A 352 -20.80 -12.68 -14.45
CA THR A 352 -21.98 -11.79 -14.43
C THR A 352 -22.27 -11.24 -13.02
N PRO A 353 -23.08 -10.17 -12.89
CA PRO A 353 -23.57 -9.72 -11.58
C PRO A 353 -24.26 -10.82 -10.77
N GLU A 354 -25.04 -11.69 -11.41
CA GLU A 354 -25.72 -12.81 -10.74
C GLU A 354 -24.70 -13.82 -10.21
N TRP A 355 -23.64 -14.13 -10.97
CA TRP A 355 -22.55 -14.96 -10.49
C TRP A 355 -21.86 -14.30 -9.29
N ALA A 356 -21.51 -13.01 -9.40
CA ALA A 356 -20.82 -12.28 -8.35
C ALA A 356 -21.66 -12.25 -7.06
N GLN A 357 -22.98 -12.11 -7.18
CA GLN A 357 -23.91 -12.17 -6.07
C GLN A 357 -23.79 -13.48 -5.28
N THR A 358 -23.70 -14.64 -5.96
CA THR A 358 -23.58 -15.94 -5.26
C THR A 358 -22.32 -16.06 -4.39
N VAL A 359 -21.28 -15.29 -4.73
CA VAL A 359 -20.01 -15.26 -3.99
C VAL A 359 -20.04 -14.19 -2.90
N CYS A 360 -20.61 -13.01 -3.21
CA CYS A 360 -20.51 -11.81 -2.38
C CYS A 360 -21.59 -11.67 -1.30
N ASP A 361 -22.79 -12.22 -1.48
CA ASP A 361 -23.95 -12.11 -0.55
C ASP A 361 -23.89 -13.11 0.59
#